data_AF-A0A848WXZ0-F1
#
_entry.id   AF-A0A848WXZ0-F1
#
_cell.length_a   1.000
_cell.length_b   1.000
_cell.length_c   1.000
_cell.angle_alpha   90.00
_cell.angle_beta   90.00
_cell.angle_gamma   90.00
#
_symmetry.space_group_name_H-M   'P 1'
#
loop_
_entity.id
_entity.type
_entity.pdbx_description
1 polymer ?
#
loop_
_entity_poly.entity_id
_entity_poly.type
_entity_poly.pdbx_seq_one_letter_code
_entity_poly.pdbx_strand_id
1 'polypeptide(L)'
;MSAPISVALIAGGKSSRFGGEDKAFLKWRGQPLFAFQLAKFAQIDPEPAEVFLSTNGSQPFPDFLEGVTILADEESDIGPIGGLLACLEKCETDRLLVLAVDLPNLPTDFLNRLVEFGNGVVPKIGDRFEPLAAVYPKSILSLVREQIATGEFSLQKLIAKSEIETVPIETETEEAFFANLNRPEDLETIQQGLFDKPTLLERFRAGRGLIKSEDVVAAEEPLELRIDDRSVAVMMRTPGHDDELAAGFLLTEGVVESGDELFEISACPDVDPDQAGNTIRAKLAPGHAVDLESLTRHVFTSSSCGVCGKATIESVFQQFKPVAAGGISVSDEVILSLPKTLRKAQETFDRTGGLHASAIFDPTGELRWLREDVGRHNALDKVIGRAVLDGNLPLSDSILLVSGRISFELMQKSLAAGIPFVAGISAPSSLAVEVAKESGQTLIGFLRDKSFNVYAGAERVKVVSK
;
A
#
# COMPACT_ATOMS: atom_id res chain seq x y z
N MET A 1 -19.93 -27.62 6.46
CA MET A 1 -20.35 -26.22 6.36
C MET A 1 -19.92 -25.55 7.64
N SER A 2 -19.08 -24.53 7.54
CA SER A 2 -18.68 -23.72 8.68
C SER A 2 -19.92 -23.12 9.35
N ALA A 3 -19.90 -22.97 10.68
CA ALA A 3 -21.05 -22.43 11.41
C ALA A 3 -21.32 -20.97 10.98
N PRO A 4 -22.60 -20.55 10.83
CA PRO A 4 -22.95 -19.17 10.49
C PRO A 4 -22.30 -18.16 11.43
N ILE A 5 -21.90 -17.02 10.90
CA ILE A 5 -21.23 -15.96 11.65
C ILE A 5 -21.80 -14.59 11.29
N SER A 6 -21.87 -13.70 12.28
CA SER A 6 -22.12 -12.28 12.08
C SER A 6 -20.82 -11.52 12.17
N VAL A 7 -20.75 -10.35 11.54
CA VAL A 7 -19.57 -9.48 11.57
C VAL A 7 -19.95 -8.09 12.03
N ALA A 8 -19.07 -7.43 12.80
CA ALA A 8 -19.30 -6.10 13.33
C ALA A 8 -18.06 -5.22 13.16
N LEU A 9 -18.25 -4.06 12.53
CA LEU A 9 -17.28 -2.98 12.49
C LEU A 9 -17.53 -2.00 13.64
N ILE A 10 -16.54 -1.79 14.50
CA ILE A 10 -16.63 -0.85 15.63
C ILE A 10 -15.99 0.47 15.23
N ALA A 11 -16.83 1.50 15.05
CA ALA A 11 -16.42 2.83 14.59
C ALA A 11 -16.77 3.97 15.58
N GLY A 12 -17.42 3.69 16.71
CA GLY A 12 -17.94 4.69 17.67
C GLY A 12 -16.93 5.44 18.57
N GLY A 13 -15.62 5.43 18.27
CA GLY A 13 -14.64 6.12 19.11
C GLY A 13 -14.70 7.65 19.02
N LYS A 14 -14.49 8.39 20.12
CA LYS A 14 -14.55 9.87 20.15
C LYS A 14 -13.45 10.62 19.35
N SER A 15 -12.55 9.92 18.63
CA SER A 15 -11.44 10.47 17.83
C SER A 15 -10.75 11.74 18.39
N SER A 16 -10.65 11.85 19.71
CA SER A 16 -10.32 13.11 20.41
C SER A 16 -8.89 13.60 20.18
N ARG A 17 -8.04 12.77 19.57
CA ARG A 17 -6.64 13.05 19.24
C ARG A 17 -6.43 13.45 17.76
N PHE A 18 -7.50 13.47 16.96
CA PHE A 18 -7.44 13.63 15.49
C PHE A 18 -7.90 15.02 15.00
N GLY A 19 -7.62 16.09 15.76
CA GLY A 19 -7.88 17.47 15.33
C GLY A 19 -9.35 17.84 15.08
N GLY A 20 -10.30 16.95 15.40
CA GLY A 20 -11.74 17.14 15.17
C GLY A 20 -12.32 16.34 13.99
N GLU A 21 -11.50 15.66 13.19
CA GLU A 21 -11.97 14.75 12.14
C GLU A 21 -12.13 13.32 12.68
N ASP A 22 -13.20 12.65 12.25
CA ASP A 22 -13.49 11.29 12.69
C ASP A 22 -12.67 10.27 11.89
N LYS A 23 -12.04 9.32 12.60
CA LYS A 23 -11.08 8.39 12.00
C LYS A 23 -11.74 7.47 10.99
N ALA A 24 -13.02 7.14 11.17
CA ALA A 24 -13.76 6.29 10.24
C ALA A 24 -13.80 6.86 8.82
N PHE A 25 -13.67 8.19 8.66
CA PHE A 25 -13.77 8.90 7.39
C PHE A 25 -12.41 9.26 6.78
N LEU A 26 -11.31 8.95 7.46
CA LEU A 26 -9.97 9.12 6.89
C LEU A 26 -9.85 8.26 5.64
N LYS A 27 -9.27 8.86 4.59
CA LYS A 27 -9.00 8.14 3.36
C LYS A 27 -7.80 7.22 3.56
N TRP A 28 -8.02 5.94 3.36
CA TRP A 28 -7.01 4.91 3.27
C TRP A 28 -7.16 4.23 1.92
N ARG A 29 -6.11 4.30 1.09
CA ARG A 29 -6.13 3.79 -0.28
C ARG A 29 -7.33 4.34 -1.08
N GLY A 30 -7.46 5.67 -1.11
CA GLY A 30 -8.49 6.39 -1.87
C GLY A 30 -9.91 6.38 -1.28
N GLN A 31 -10.22 5.48 -0.34
CA GLN A 31 -11.55 5.28 0.22
C GLN A 31 -11.61 5.53 1.75
N PRO A 32 -12.77 5.91 2.32
CA PRO A 32 -12.93 6.02 3.78
C PRO A 32 -12.63 4.69 4.49
N LEU A 33 -11.95 4.75 5.65
CA LEU A 33 -11.60 3.57 6.44
C LEU A 33 -12.80 2.67 6.76
N PHE A 34 -13.98 3.23 7.08
CA PHE A 34 -15.16 2.40 7.34
C PHE A 34 -15.58 1.59 6.11
N ALA A 35 -15.52 2.20 4.93
CA ALA A 35 -15.89 1.54 3.67
C ALA A 35 -14.88 0.45 3.33
N PHE A 36 -13.58 0.74 3.50
CA PHE A 36 -12.51 -0.24 3.32
C PHE A 36 -12.69 -1.48 4.22
N GLN A 37 -12.99 -1.27 5.51
CA GLN A 37 -13.15 -2.38 6.46
C GLN A 37 -14.46 -3.16 6.22
N LEU A 38 -15.56 -2.49 5.87
CA LEU A 38 -16.80 -3.17 5.50
C LEU A 38 -16.63 -4.04 4.24
N ALA A 39 -15.81 -3.60 3.28
CA ALA A 39 -15.53 -4.38 2.08
C ALA A 39 -14.86 -5.72 2.41
N LYS A 40 -14.01 -5.79 3.45
CA LYS A 40 -13.39 -7.04 3.93
C LYS A 40 -14.42 -8.09 4.35
N PHE A 41 -15.55 -7.65 4.92
CA PHE A 41 -16.58 -8.56 5.38
C PHE A 41 -17.25 -9.37 4.26
N ALA A 42 -17.32 -8.82 3.04
CA ALA A 42 -17.83 -9.56 1.88
C ALA A 42 -16.94 -10.74 1.45
N GLN A 43 -15.70 -10.82 1.96
CA GLN A 43 -14.74 -11.89 1.68
C GLN A 43 -14.54 -12.85 2.87
N ILE A 44 -15.36 -12.72 3.91
CA ILE A 44 -15.34 -13.66 5.02
C ILE A 44 -16.04 -14.95 4.60
N ASP A 45 -15.41 -16.09 4.89
CA ASP A 45 -15.96 -17.43 4.66
C ASP A 45 -16.24 -18.13 6.01
N PRO A 46 -17.48 -18.57 6.29
CA PRO A 46 -18.67 -18.48 5.45
C PRO A 46 -19.18 -17.05 5.31
N GLU A 47 -19.92 -16.78 4.22
CA GLU A 47 -20.57 -15.48 3.98
C GLU A 47 -21.32 -15.02 5.24
N PRO A 48 -21.06 -13.80 5.75
CA PRO A 48 -21.68 -13.32 6.97
C PRO A 48 -23.21 -13.31 6.86
N ALA A 49 -23.87 -13.86 7.88
CA ALA A 49 -25.33 -13.82 7.95
C ALA A 49 -25.85 -12.39 8.22
N GLU A 50 -25.09 -11.61 8.99
CA GLU A 50 -25.43 -10.26 9.39
C GLU A 50 -24.17 -9.40 9.44
N VAL A 51 -24.30 -8.14 8.99
CA VAL A 51 -23.22 -7.14 9.02
C VAL A 51 -23.67 -5.95 9.86
N PHE A 52 -22.92 -5.64 10.92
CA PHE A 52 -23.20 -4.53 11.83
C PHE A 52 -22.14 -3.42 11.70
N LEU A 53 -22.58 -2.17 11.78
CA LEU A 53 -21.72 -0.99 11.94
C LEU A 53 -22.08 -0.27 13.25
N SER A 54 -21.23 -0.38 14.27
CA SER A 54 -21.39 0.33 15.54
C SER A 54 -20.81 1.74 15.45
N THR A 55 -21.63 2.74 15.78
CA THR A 55 -21.33 4.18 15.65
C THR A 55 -21.61 4.93 16.95
N ASN A 56 -21.05 6.12 17.10
CA ASN A 56 -21.35 6.98 18.26
C ASN A 56 -22.64 7.82 18.10
N GLY A 57 -23.42 7.58 17.04
CA GLY A 57 -24.69 8.26 16.75
C GLY A 57 -24.59 9.71 16.25
N SER A 58 -23.42 10.35 16.33
CA SER A 58 -23.20 11.73 15.86
C SER A 58 -22.38 11.82 14.57
N GLN A 59 -21.83 10.69 14.14
CA GLN A 59 -20.99 10.57 12.94
C GLN A 59 -21.80 10.71 11.64
N PRO A 60 -21.24 11.34 10.60
CA PRO A 60 -21.91 11.56 9.32
C PRO A 60 -21.87 10.31 8.42
N PHE A 61 -22.24 9.15 8.94
CA PHE A 61 -22.37 7.93 8.11
C PHE A 61 -23.52 8.09 7.12
N PRO A 62 -23.48 7.41 5.96
CA PRO A 62 -24.62 7.36 5.06
C PRO A 62 -25.86 6.83 5.77
N ASP A 63 -27.03 7.42 5.50
CA ASP A 63 -28.32 6.99 6.06
C ASP A 63 -28.67 5.53 5.70
N PHE A 64 -28.07 5.02 4.61
CA PHE A 64 -28.26 3.67 4.13
C PHE A 64 -26.95 3.10 3.59
N LEU A 65 -26.65 1.88 4.02
CA LEU A 65 -25.59 1.03 3.50
C LEU A 65 -26.22 -0.34 3.21
N GLU A 66 -26.15 -0.79 1.96
CA GLU A 66 -26.80 -2.04 1.54
C GLU A 66 -26.26 -3.23 2.35
N GLY A 67 -27.17 -4.02 2.94
CA GLY A 67 -26.81 -5.19 3.75
C GLY A 67 -26.19 -4.89 5.12
N VAL A 68 -26.04 -3.62 5.51
CA VAL A 68 -25.40 -3.22 6.77
C VAL A 68 -26.42 -2.63 7.75
N THR A 69 -26.49 -3.18 8.95
CA THR A 69 -27.29 -2.63 10.05
C THR A 69 -26.46 -1.66 10.88
N ILE A 70 -26.81 -0.38 10.83
CA ILE A 70 -26.14 0.67 11.62
C ILE A 70 -26.72 0.66 13.05
N LEU A 71 -25.85 0.51 14.04
CA LEU A 71 -26.18 0.51 15.47
C LEU A 71 -25.52 1.73 16.12
N ALA A 72 -26.33 2.64 16.64
CA ALA A 72 -25.85 3.76 17.43
C ALA A 72 -25.76 3.35 18.90
N ASP A 73 -24.66 3.69 19.57
CA ASP A 73 -24.49 3.43 20.99
C ASP A 73 -25.59 4.15 21.80
N GLU A 74 -26.37 3.40 22.58
CA GLU A 74 -27.43 3.96 23.45
C GLU A 74 -26.85 4.68 24.67
N GLU A 75 -25.71 4.19 25.18
CA GLU A 75 -24.97 4.77 26.30
C GLU A 75 -23.66 5.41 25.82
N SER A 76 -23.62 6.74 25.81
CA SER A 76 -22.38 7.48 25.53
C SER A 76 -21.33 7.22 26.62
N ASP A 77 -20.06 7.11 26.24
CA ASP A 77 -18.87 7.07 27.12
C ASP A 77 -18.51 5.75 27.82
N ILE A 78 -19.12 4.62 27.46
CA ILE A 78 -18.67 3.31 27.96
C ILE A 78 -17.56 2.66 27.08
N GLY A 79 -17.15 3.32 26.00
CA GLY A 79 -16.06 2.85 25.15
C GLY A 79 -16.43 1.65 24.27
N PRO A 80 -15.43 0.92 23.71
CA PRO A 80 -15.69 -0.12 22.70
C PRO A 80 -16.53 -1.32 23.17
N ILE A 81 -16.66 -1.53 24.49
CA ILE A 81 -17.55 -2.57 25.04
C ILE A 81 -19.03 -2.25 24.79
N GLY A 82 -19.40 -0.97 24.66
CA GLY A 82 -20.76 -0.56 24.30
C GLY A 82 -21.13 -0.99 22.89
N GLY A 83 -20.23 -0.75 21.93
CA GLY A 83 -20.39 -1.24 20.56
C GLY A 83 -20.44 -2.77 20.48
N LEU A 84 -19.59 -3.47 21.26
CA LEU A 84 -19.65 -4.93 21.37
C LEU A 84 -21.01 -5.40 21.92
N LEU A 85 -21.51 -4.77 22.98
CA LEU A 85 -22.82 -5.08 23.57
C LEU A 85 -23.93 -4.91 22.53
N ALA A 86 -24.01 -3.75 21.88
CA ALA A 86 -25.06 -3.45 20.90
C ALA A 86 -25.09 -4.48 19.77
N CYS A 87 -23.92 -4.86 19.25
CA CYS A 87 -23.81 -5.89 18.22
C CYS A 87 -24.23 -7.27 18.74
N LEU A 88 -23.77 -7.69 19.93
CA LEU A 88 -24.12 -9.01 20.50
C LEU A 88 -25.61 -9.14 20.83
N GLU A 89 -26.29 -8.03 21.18
CA GLU A 89 -27.73 -8.03 21.45
C GLU A 89 -28.58 -8.20 20.20
N LYS A 90 -28.08 -7.74 19.05
CA LYS A 90 -28.75 -7.85 17.75
C LYS A 90 -28.38 -9.13 17.00
N CYS A 91 -27.13 -9.57 17.13
CA CYS A 91 -26.59 -10.78 16.53
C CYS A 91 -27.51 -11.97 16.76
N GLU A 92 -28.00 -12.60 15.69
CA GLU A 92 -28.81 -13.81 15.74
C GLU A 92 -27.93 -15.07 15.78
N THR A 93 -26.77 -15.03 15.10
CA THR A 93 -25.79 -16.13 15.07
C THR A 93 -25.11 -16.38 16.42
N ASP A 94 -24.55 -17.58 16.60
CA ASP A 94 -23.83 -17.96 17.82
C ASP A 94 -22.44 -17.32 17.94
N ARG A 95 -21.96 -16.69 16.87
CA ARG A 95 -20.60 -16.14 16.76
C ARG A 95 -20.64 -14.76 16.11
N LEU A 96 -19.80 -13.85 16.60
CA LEU A 96 -19.63 -12.49 16.12
C LEU A 96 -18.14 -12.18 15.90
N LEU A 97 -17.71 -11.98 14.67
CA LEU A 97 -16.40 -11.39 14.36
C LEU A 97 -16.46 -9.88 14.57
N VAL A 98 -15.51 -9.33 15.32
CA VAL A 98 -15.42 -7.90 15.64
C VAL A 98 -14.13 -7.35 15.07
N LEU A 99 -14.23 -6.24 14.35
CA LEU A 99 -13.13 -5.50 13.76
C LEU A 99 -13.21 -4.01 14.13
N ALA A 100 -12.09 -3.42 14.53
CA ALA A 100 -11.94 -1.98 14.71
C ALA A 100 -11.75 -1.26 13.37
N VAL A 101 -12.32 -0.05 13.25
CA VAL A 101 -12.16 0.76 12.03
C VAL A 101 -10.74 1.25 11.78
N ASP A 102 -9.90 1.32 12.83
CA ASP A 102 -8.54 1.85 12.82
C ASP A 102 -7.43 0.79 12.67
N LEU A 103 -7.80 -0.44 12.28
CA LEU A 103 -6.88 -1.54 11.98
C LEU A 103 -6.83 -1.83 10.47
N PRO A 104 -6.39 -0.88 9.61
CA PRO A 104 -6.43 -1.06 8.16
C PRO A 104 -5.48 -2.16 7.66
N ASN A 105 -4.36 -2.38 8.35
CA ASN A 105 -3.35 -3.37 7.96
C ASN A 105 -3.73 -4.80 8.29
N LEU A 106 -4.80 -5.02 9.05
CA LEU A 106 -5.25 -6.36 9.42
C LEU A 106 -5.78 -7.10 8.17
N PRO A 107 -5.09 -8.13 7.66
CA PRO A 107 -5.45 -8.76 6.40
C PRO A 107 -6.77 -9.53 6.48
N THR A 108 -7.50 -9.58 5.38
CA THR A 108 -8.75 -10.35 5.29
C THR A 108 -8.51 -11.85 5.57
N ASP A 109 -7.37 -12.39 5.14
CA ASP A 109 -7.03 -13.80 5.40
C ASP A 109 -6.78 -14.08 6.88
N PHE A 110 -6.23 -13.10 7.61
CA PHE A 110 -6.09 -13.22 9.05
C PHE A 110 -7.46 -13.24 9.74
N LEU A 111 -8.42 -12.42 9.28
CA LEU A 111 -9.80 -12.48 9.76
C LEU A 111 -10.43 -13.86 9.50
N ASN A 112 -10.27 -14.40 8.29
CA ASN A 112 -10.75 -15.75 7.96
C ASN A 112 -10.13 -16.82 8.86
N ARG A 113 -8.83 -16.74 9.14
CA ARG A 113 -8.16 -17.62 10.11
C ARG A 113 -8.80 -17.52 11.50
N LEU A 114 -9.20 -16.34 11.97
CA LEU A 114 -9.93 -16.21 13.24
C LEU A 114 -11.32 -16.86 13.17
N VAL A 115 -12.01 -16.76 12.03
CA VAL A 115 -13.34 -17.36 11.81
C VAL A 115 -13.29 -18.90 11.81
N GLU A 116 -12.14 -19.52 11.60
CA GLU A 116 -11.97 -20.98 11.74
C GLU A 116 -12.08 -21.46 13.20
N PHE A 117 -11.82 -20.59 14.19
CA PHE A 117 -11.88 -20.95 15.61
C PHE A 117 -13.33 -20.95 16.14
N GLY A 118 -13.94 -22.13 16.21
CA GLY A 118 -15.37 -22.32 16.47
C GLY A 118 -15.93 -21.76 17.79
N ASN A 119 -15.15 -21.71 18.87
CA ASN A 119 -15.64 -21.30 20.21
C ASN A 119 -15.40 -19.80 20.54
N GLY A 120 -14.89 -19.04 19.57
CA GLY A 120 -14.42 -17.68 19.79
C GLY A 120 -12.92 -17.65 20.08
N VAL A 121 -12.25 -16.62 19.56
CA VAL A 121 -10.81 -16.48 19.62
C VAL A 121 -10.42 -15.01 19.71
N VAL A 122 -9.36 -14.73 20.44
CA VAL A 122 -8.74 -13.39 20.49
C VAL A 122 -7.23 -13.48 20.28
N PRO A 123 -6.65 -12.65 19.40
CA PRO A 123 -5.21 -12.53 19.27
C PRO A 123 -4.56 -11.98 20.54
N LYS A 124 -3.34 -12.41 20.82
CA LYS A 124 -2.56 -11.97 21.99
C LYS A 124 -1.14 -11.61 21.58
N ILE A 125 -0.77 -10.34 21.75
CA ILE A 125 0.60 -9.83 21.55
C ILE A 125 1.25 -9.66 22.92
N GLY A 126 2.28 -10.48 23.19
CA GLY A 126 2.87 -10.57 24.53
C GLY A 126 1.81 -10.89 25.59
N ASP A 127 1.58 -9.94 26.51
CA ASP A 127 0.60 -10.07 27.59
C ASP A 127 -0.75 -9.37 27.33
N ARG A 128 -0.92 -8.73 26.17
CA ARG A 128 -2.11 -7.95 25.84
C ARG A 128 -2.97 -8.66 24.82
N PHE A 129 -4.29 -8.63 25.03
CA PHE A 129 -5.26 -9.13 24.06
C PHE A 129 -5.56 -8.07 23.00
N GLU A 130 -5.96 -8.48 21.80
CA GLU A 130 -6.43 -7.61 20.73
C GLU A 130 -7.96 -7.76 20.54
N PRO A 131 -8.77 -7.20 21.45
CA PRO A 131 -10.21 -7.47 21.55
C PRO A 131 -11.04 -6.96 20.36
N LEU A 132 -10.50 -6.05 19.56
CA LEU A 132 -11.19 -5.44 18.42
C LEU A 132 -10.74 -6.02 17.08
N ALA A 133 -10.17 -7.22 17.12
CA ALA A 133 -9.86 -8.08 15.98
C ALA A 133 -10.05 -9.53 16.44
N ALA A 134 -11.27 -9.89 16.81
CA ALA A 134 -11.56 -11.12 17.57
C ALA A 134 -12.93 -11.70 17.23
N VAL A 135 -13.10 -13.01 17.43
CA VAL A 135 -14.40 -13.69 17.32
C VAL A 135 -14.94 -13.95 18.72
N TYR A 136 -16.15 -13.45 18.98
CA TYR A 136 -16.85 -13.62 20.25
C TYR A 136 -17.96 -14.66 20.11
N PRO A 137 -18.13 -15.59 21.06
CA PRO A 137 -19.32 -16.42 21.14
C PRO A 137 -20.47 -15.59 21.73
N LYS A 138 -21.69 -15.75 21.21
CA LYS A 138 -22.88 -15.03 21.68
C LYS A 138 -23.17 -15.27 23.17
N SER A 139 -22.75 -16.42 23.70
CA SER A 139 -22.84 -16.75 25.13
C SER A 139 -22.11 -15.73 26.04
N ILE A 140 -21.11 -14.99 25.53
CA ILE A 140 -20.40 -13.97 26.32
C ILE A 140 -21.28 -12.78 26.69
N LEU A 141 -22.42 -12.58 26.03
CA LEU A 141 -23.34 -11.45 26.27
C LEU A 141 -23.73 -11.31 27.75
N SER A 142 -23.91 -12.43 28.46
CA SER A 142 -24.23 -12.42 29.90
C SER A 142 -23.10 -11.79 30.73
N LEU A 143 -21.85 -12.15 30.42
CA LEU A 143 -20.66 -11.62 31.08
C LEU A 143 -20.44 -10.14 30.73
N VAL A 144 -20.69 -9.75 29.48
CA VAL A 144 -20.62 -8.34 29.04
C VAL A 144 -21.59 -7.47 29.85
N ARG A 145 -22.85 -7.89 29.95
CA ARG A 145 -23.88 -7.17 30.73
C ARG A 145 -23.52 -7.09 32.22
N GLU A 146 -23.07 -8.19 32.80
CA GLU A 146 -22.62 -8.22 34.20
C GLU A 146 -21.48 -7.23 34.41
N GLN A 147 -20.48 -7.24 33.52
CA GLN A 147 -19.31 -6.37 33.67
C GLN A 147 -19.69 -4.89 33.56
N ILE A 148 -20.51 -4.52 32.56
CA ILE A 148 -21.02 -3.16 32.40
C ILE A 148 -21.83 -2.73 33.63
N ALA A 149 -22.69 -3.61 34.17
CA ALA A 149 -23.46 -3.32 35.38
C ALA A 149 -22.58 -3.06 36.63
N THR A 150 -21.36 -3.61 36.66
CA THR A 150 -20.37 -3.33 37.72
C THR A 150 -19.54 -2.06 37.48
N GLY A 151 -19.79 -1.32 36.39
CA GLY A 151 -19.04 -0.13 36.01
C GLY A 151 -17.64 -0.43 35.45
N GLU A 152 -17.39 -1.65 35.00
CA GLU A 152 -16.13 -2.08 34.41
C GLU A 152 -16.25 -2.16 32.88
N PHE A 153 -15.50 -1.32 32.17
CA PHE A 153 -15.63 -1.16 30.71
C PHE A 153 -14.43 -1.70 29.91
N SER A 154 -13.46 -2.31 30.58
CA SER A 154 -12.27 -2.85 29.92
C SER A 154 -12.56 -4.16 29.19
N LEU A 155 -12.35 -4.17 27.87
CA LEU A 155 -12.36 -5.40 27.07
C LEU A 155 -11.23 -6.37 27.46
N GLN A 156 -10.09 -5.87 27.94
CA GLN A 156 -9.00 -6.72 28.44
C GLN A 156 -9.45 -7.56 29.64
N LYS A 157 -10.15 -6.92 30.59
CA LYS A 157 -10.68 -7.62 31.78
C LYS A 157 -11.84 -8.53 31.43
N LEU A 158 -12.66 -8.16 30.45
CA LEU A 158 -13.74 -9.02 29.93
C LEU A 158 -13.15 -10.34 29.43
N ILE A 159 -12.15 -10.26 28.55
CA ILE A 159 -11.50 -11.43 27.96
C ILE A 159 -10.83 -12.27 29.05
N ALA A 160 -10.10 -11.64 29.97
CA ALA A 160 -9.42 -12.35 31.06
C ALA A 160 -10.38 -13.14 31.98
N LYS A 161 -11.67 -12.79 32.02
CA LYS A 161 -12.72 -13.49 32.76
C LYS A 161 -13.51 -14.48 31.91
N SER A 162 -13.30 -14.49 30.60
CA SER A 162 -14.03 -15.32 29.65
C SER A 162 -13.30 -16.63 29.36
N GLU A 163 -14.00 -17.57 28.73
CA GLU A 163 -13.43 -18.84 28.23
C GLU A 163 -13.01 -18.76 26.75
N ILE A 164 -12.83 -17.53 26.21
CA ILE A 164 -12.40 -17.34 24.82
C ILE A 164 -10.98 -17.85 24.62
N GLU A 165 -10.75 -18.57 23.53
CA GLU A 165 -9.43 -19.08 23.16
C GLU A 165 -8.48 -17.95 22.74
N THR A 166 -7.18 -18.14 22.93
CA THR A 166 -6.19 -17.12 22.55
C THR A 166 -5.29 -17.63 21.44
N VAL A 167 -5.05 -16.82 20.41
CA VAL A 167 -4.03 -17.09 19.39
C VAL A 167 -2.82 -16.19 19.64
N PRO A 168 -1.62 -16.74 19.94
CA PRO A 168 -0.43 -15.93 20.14
C PRO A 168 0.02 -15.31 18.81
N ILE A 169 0.46 -14.05 18.88
CA ILE A 169 1.11 -13.34 17.78
C ILE A 169 2.58 -13.23 18.12
N GLU A 170 3.42 -13.89 17.33
CA GLU A 170 4.83 -14.12 17.67
C GLU A 170 5.81 -13.48 16.67
N THR A 171 5.32 -13.03 15.52
CA THR A 171 6.16 -12.45 14.46
C THR A 171 5.97 -10.94 14.39
N GLU A 172 7.06 -10.20 14.14
CA GLU A 172 7.01 -8.74 13.94
C GLU A 172 6.06 -8.36 12.79
N THR A 173 5.96 -9.21 11.76
CA THR A 173 5.03 -9.05 10.63
C THR A 173 3.57 -9.11 11.06
N GLU A 174 3.18 -10.11 11.86
CA GLU A 174 1.80 -10.21 12.35
C GLU A 174 1.49 -9.12 13.40
N GLU A 175 2.46 -8.74 14.24
CA GLU A 175 2.29 -7.61 15.16
C GLU A 175 1.96 -6.31 14.41
N ALA A 176 2.56 -6.07 13.24
CA ALA A 176 2.29 -4.91 12.39
C ALA A 176 0.84 -4.84 11.87
N PHE A 177 0.11 -5.95 11.82
CA PHE A 177 -1.32 -5.96 11.47
C PHE A 177 -2.19 -5.18 12.46
N PHE A 178 -1.74 -5.14 13.73
CA PHE A 178 -2.43 -4.49 14.83
C PHE A 178 -1.97 -3.04 15.06
N ALA A 179 -1.15 -2.51 14.14
CA ALA A 179 -0.74 -1.11 14.16
C ALA A 179 -1.95 -0.20 13.92
N ASN A 180 -2.44 0.42 15.01
CA ASN A 180 -3.56 1.35 14.99
C ASN A 180 -3.16 2.67 14.31
N LEU A 181 -4.00 3.17 13.40
CA LEU A 181 -3.86 4.53 12.89
C LEU A 181 -4.31 5.55 13.95
N ASN A 182 -3.35 6.12 14.69
CA ASN A 182 -3.60 7.11 15.73
C ASN A 182 -3.38 8.55 15.23
N ARG A 183 -2.61 8.76 14.15
CA ARG A 183 -2.31 10.04 13.48
C ARG A 183 -2.08 9.84 11.98
N PRO A 184 -2.24 10.88 11.13
CA PRO A 184 -1.85 10.82 9.71
C PRO A 184 -0.36 10.48 9.52
N GLU A 185 0.49 10.93 10.43
CA GLU A 185 1.95 10.66 10.43
C GLU A 185 2.29 9.17 10.64
N ASP A 186 1.39 8.39 11.23
CA ASP A 186 1.57 6.94 11.39
C ASP A 186 1.56 6.23 10.02
N LEU A 187 0.93 6.82 8.99
CA LEU A 187 0.91 6.30 7.61
C LEU A 187 2.32 6.21 7.01
N GLU A 188 3.14 7.25 7.19
CA GLU A 188 4.51 7.28 6.68
C GLU A 188 5.43 6.37 7.51
N THR A 189 5.20 6.29 8.83
CA THR A 189 6.05 5.53 9.75
C THR A 189 5.91 4.01 9.56
N ILE A 190 4.70 3.51 9.28
CA ILE A 190 4.45 2.07 9.06
C ILE A 190 5.08 1.57 7.74
N GLN A 191 5.25 2.45 6.74
CA GLN A 191 5.73 2.07 5.41
C GLN A 191 7.26 2.15 5.25
N GLN A 192 7.97 2.69 6.25
CA GLN A 192 9.42 2.91 6.20
C GLN A 192 10.18 1.68 6.73
N GLY A 193 10.53 0.76 5.82
CA GLY A 193 11.42 -0.36 6.11
C GLY A 193 12.86 0.07 6.39
N LEU A 194 13.75 -0.91 6.65
CA LEU A 194 15.20 -0.67 6.77
C LEU A 194 15.80 -0.36 5.39
N PHE A 195 16.12 0.90 5.13
CA PHE A 195 16.65 1.34 3.84
C PHE A 195 18.16 1.12 3.66
N ASP A 196 18.90 0.93 4.76
CA ASP A 196 20.34 0.75 4.75
C ASP A 196 20.84 -0.23 5.81
N LYS A 197 22.04 -0.79 5.57
CA LYS A 197 22.69 -1.78 6.44
C LYS A 197 24.13 -1.36 6.73
N PRO A 198 24.60 -1.40 7.99
CA PRO A 198 26.00 -1.20 8.30
C PRO A 198 26.83 -2.35 7.73
N THR A 199 27.96 -2.03 7.11
CA THR A 199 28.85 -3.00 6.47
C THR A 199 30.30 -2.70 6.82
N LEU A 200 31.04 -3.74 7.21
CA LEU A 200 32.49 -3.66 7.40
C LEU A 200 33.18 -3.77 6.04
N LEU A 201 34.12 -2.88 5.77
CA LEU A 201 34.91 -2.87 4.53
C LEU A 201 36.39 -2.66 4.76
N GLU A 202 37.19 -2.94 3.73
CA GLU A 202 38.60 -2.58 3.66
C GLU A 202 38.79 -1.48 2.60
N ARG A 203 38.99 -0.24 3.06
CA ARG A 203 39.15 0.93 2.20
C ARG A 203 40.60 1.07 1.79
N PHE A 204 40.87 0.96 0.49
CA PHE A 204 42.17 1.35 -0.06
C PHE A 204 42.25 2.88 -0.19
N ARG A 205 43.28 3.49 0.39
CA ARG A 205 43.64 4.89 0.12
C ARG A 205 45.06 4.94 -0.43
N ALA A 206 45.22 5.64 -1.56
CA ALA A 206 46.54 5.91 -2.12
C ALA A 206 47.46 6.52 -1.05
N GLY A 207 48.65 5.94 -0.86
CA GLY A 207 49.63 6.35 0.17
C GLY A 207 49.34 5.89 1.59
N ARG A 208 48.19 5.26 1.88
CA ARG A 208 47.86 4.70 3.21
C ARG A 208 47.54 3.20 3.21
N GLY A 209 47.42 2.56 2.05
CA GLY A 209 47.13 1.13 1.93
C GLY A 209 45.68 0.79 2.28
N LEU A 210 45.43 -0.47 2.63
CA LEU A 210 44.11 -0.97 3.05
C LEU A 210 43.85 -0.64 4.53
N ILE A 211 42.69 -0.05 4.82
CA ILE A 211 42.25 0.33 6.16
C ILE A 211 40.86 -0.25 6.40
N LYS A 212 40.66 -0.98 7.50
CA LYS A 212 39.33 -1.43 7.92
C LYS A 212 38.48 -0.24 8.37
N SER A 213 37.25 -0.16 7.90
CA SER A 213 36.28 0.90 8.22
C SER A 213 34.87 0.33 8.18
N GLU A 214 33.96 1.01 8.86
CA GLU A 214 32.52 0.84 8.66
C GLU A 214 32.04 1.76 7.53
N ASP A 215 31.00 1.32 6.84
CA ASP A 215 30.25 2.07 5.84
C ASP A 215 28.77 1.68 5.93
N VAL A 216 27.92 2.42 5.24
CA VAL A 216 26.48 2.17 5.20
C VAL A 216 26.08 1.93 3.75
N VAL A 217 25.49 0.78 3.47
CA VAL A 217 25.09 0.38 2.11
C VAL A 217 23.57 0.29 2.02
N ALA A 218 23.03 0.51 0.83
CA ALA A 218 21.61 0.29 0.56
C ALA A 218 21.21 -1.14 0.91
N ALA A 219 20.06 -1.30 1.56
CA ALA A 219 19.46 -2.61 1.75
C ALA A 219 18.88 -3.12 0.42
N GLU A 220 19.11 -4.40 0.15
CA GLU A 220 18.58 -5.12 -1.01
C GLU A 220 18.08 -6.48 -0.54
N GLU A 221 16.78 -6.73 -0.70
CA GLU A 221 16.11 -7.94 -0.26
C GLU A 221 15.13 -8.42 -1.34
N PRO A 222 14.92 -9.74 -1.50
CA PRO A 222 13.90 -10.25 -2.40
C PRO A 222 12.51 -9.93 -1.85
N LEU A 223 11.58 -9.52 -2.72
CA LEU A 223 10.16 -9.43 -2.44
C LEU A 223 9.42 -10.33 -3.43
N GLU A 224 8.69 -11.32 -2.89
CA GLU A 224 7.75 -12.12 -3.65
C GLU A 224 6.38 -11.44 -3.68
N LEU A 225 5.89 -11.16 -4.88
CA LEU A 225 4.52 -10.71 -5.11
C LEU A 225 3.66 -11.92 -5.52
N ARG A 226 2.57 -12.12 -4.79
CA ARG A 226 1.54 -13.11 -5.10
C ARG A 226 0.23 -12.43 -5.49
N ILE A 227 -0.49 -13.02 -6.43
CA ILE A 227 -1.92 -12.74 -6.65
C ILE A 227 -2.67 -13.93 -6.08
N ASP A 228 -3.50 -13.67 -5.08
CA ASP A 228 -4.05 -14.70 -4.19
C ASP A 228 -2.90 -15.60 -3.65
N ASP A 229 -2.92 -16.89 -3.96
CA ASP A 229 -1.89 -17.85 -3.52
C ASP A 229 -0.81 -18.14 -4.57
N ARG A 230 -0.84 -17.46 -5.72
CA ARG A 230 0.09 -17.73 -6.81
C ARG A 230 1.19 -16.68 -6.89
N SER A 231 2.43 -17.13 -6.81
CA SER A 231 3.62 -16.33 -7.08
C SER A 231 3.60 -15.80 -8.51
N VAL A 232 3.67 -14.48 -8.68
CA VAL A 232 3.69 -13.83 -10.00
C VAL A 232 5.01 -13.14 -10.30
N ALA A 233 5.73 -12.68 -9.27
CA ALA A 233 7.00 -11.99 -9.43
C ALA A 233 7.90 -12.16 -8.20
N VAL A 234 9.21 -12.17 -8.42
CA VAL A 234 10.21 -11.96 -7.37
C VAL A 234 11.11 -10.80 -7.81
N MET A 235 11.17 -9.75 -6.99
CA MET A 235 11.92 -8.52 -7.28
C MET A 235 12.97 -8.30 -6.20
N MET A 236 14.19 -7.92 -6.57
CA MET A 236 15.16 -7.39 -5.58
C MET A 236 14.82 -5.93 -5.33
N ARG A 237 14.47 -5.56 -4.09
CA ARG A 237 14.02 -4.23 -3.70
C ARG A 237 14.78 -3.69 -2.51
N THR A 238 14.71 -2.38 -2.31
CA THR A 238 15.06 -1.76 -1.03
C THR A 238 13.83 -1.76 -0.12
N PRO A 239 13.91 -2.24 1.13
CA PRO A 239 12.73 -2.39 1.95
C PRO A 239 11.91 -1.13 2.23
N GLY A 240 10.58 -1.30 2.28
CA GLY A 240 9.60 -0.23 2.49
C GLY A 240 8.77 0.12 1.26
N HIS A 241 7.52 0.56 1.50
CA HIS A 241 6.50 0.86 0.48
C HIS A 241 6.22 -0.33 -0.47
N ASP A 242 6.11 -1.54 0.06
CA ASP A 242 5.91 -2.75 -0.77
C ASP A 242 4.52 -2.86 -1.36
N ASP A 243 3.52 -2.33 -0.67
CA ASP A 243 2.16 -2.25 -1.18
C ASP A 243 2.09 -1.34 -2.41
N GLU A 244 2.83 -0.24 -2.39
CA GLU A 244 3.01 0.63 -3.55
C GLU A 244 3.82 -0.06 -4.65
N LEU A 245 4.91 -0.77 -4.32
CA LEU A 245 5.66 -1.55 -5.32
C LEU A 245 4.75 -2.58 -6.01
N ALA A 246 3.96 -3.32 -5.24
CA ALA A 246 3.00 -4.30 -5.74
C ALA A 246 1.94 -3.63 -6.63
N ALA A 247 1.28 -2.58 -6.15
CA ALA A 247 0.23 -1.88 -6.91
C ALA A 247 0.76 -1.32 -8.24
N GLY A 248 1.93 -0.68 -8.22
CA GLY A 248 2.55 -0.13 -9.42
C GLY A 248 3.03 -1.21 -10.38
N PHE A 249 3.59 -2.31 -9.88
CA PHE A 249 3.96 -3.46 -10.71
C PHE A 249 2.73 -4.05 -11.41
N LEU A 250 1.64 -4.30 -10.69
CA LEU A 250 0.40 -4.84 -11.27
C LEU A 250 -0.20 -3.91 -12.32
N LEU A 251 -0.22 -2.59 -12.08
CA LEU A 251 -0.67 -1.63 -13.09
C LEU A 251 0.22 -1.67 -14.33
N THR A 252 1.53 -1.58 -14.14
CA THR A 252 2.47 -1.36 -15.25
C THR A 252 2.76 -2.60 -16.08
N GLU A 253 2.50 -3.80 -15.54
CA GLU A 253 2.45 -5.04 -16.32
C GLU A 253 1.08 -5.27 -17.00
N GLY A 254 0.09 -4.40 -16.74
CA GLY A 254 -1.25 -4.48 -17.32
C GLY A 254 -2.13 -5.56 -16.67
N VAL A 255 -1.85 -5.92 -15.41
CA VAL A 255 -2.67 -6.83 -14.62
C VAL A 255 -3.94 -6.14 -14.13
N VAL A 256 -3.82 -4.85 -13.79
CA VAL A 256 -4.94 -3.97 -13.44
C VAL A 256 -4.85 -2.69 -14.26
N GLU A 257 -5.99 -2.05 -14.53
CA GLU A 257 -6.05 -0.73 -15.18
C GLU A 257 -6.23 0.42 -14.16
N SER A 258 -6.73 0.10 -12.97
CA SER A 258 -7.06 1.08 -11.94
C SER A 258 -6.89 0.52 -10.51
N GLY A 259 -6.89 1.40 -9.52
CA GLY A 259 -6.87 1.02 -8.11
C GLY A 259 -8.14 0.27 -7.66
N ASP A 260 -9.28 0.50 -8.34
CA ASP A 260 -10.56 -0.13 -8.01
C ASP A 260 -10.57 -1.64 -8.27
N GLU A 261 -9.66 -2.13 -9.13
CA GLU A 261 -9.45 -3.55 -9.41
C GLU A 261 -8.55 -4.24 -8.36
N LEU A 262 -7.94 -3.47 -7.46
CA LEU A 262 -7.15 -3.96 -6.33
C LEU A 262 -7.98 -3.89 -5.06
N PHE A 263 -8.40 -5.04 -4.56
CA PHE A 263 -9.19 -5.10 -3.33
C PHE A 263 -8.32 -4.91 -2.10
N GLU A 264 -7.27 -5.72 -1.98
CA GLU A 264 -6.39 -5.72 -0.81
C GLU A 264 -4.96 -6.03 -1.24
N ILE A 265 -4.00 -5.33 -0.63
CA ILE A 265 -2.59 -5.71 -0.63
C ILE A 265 -2.15 -5.83 0.82
N SER A 266 -1.59 -6.98 1.19
CA SER A 266 -1.19 -7.32 2.56
C SER A 266 0.09 -8.16 2.59
N ALA A 267 0.90 -7.98 3.63
CA ALA A 267 2.01 -8.87 3.90
C ALA A 267 1.50 -10.29 4.25
N CYS A 268 2.24 -11.31 3.83
CA CYS A 268 1.91 -12.70 4.15
C CYS A 268 2.72 -13.16 5.37
N PRO A 269 2.07 -13.60 6.46
CA PRO A 269 2.76 -14.16 7.62
C PRO A 269 3.03 -15.66 7.46
N ASP A 270 2.31 -16.36 6.59
CA ASP A 270 2.33 -17.83 6.42
C ASP A 270 3.54 -18.36 5.61
N VAL A 271 4.65 -17.61 5.60
CA VAL A 271 5.88 -18.01 4.93
C VAL A 271 6.92 -18.45 5.96
N ASP A 272 7.95 -19.17 5.52
CA ASP A 272 9.09 -19.54 6.35
C ASP A 272 9.56 -18.31 7.17
N PRO A 273 9.87 -18.43 8.47
CA PRO A 273 10.40 -17.30 9.26
C PRO A 273 11.55 -16.55 8.58
N ASP A 274 12.37 -17.22 7.77
CA ASP A 274 13.45 -16.60 6.98
C ASP A 274 12.94 -15.73 5.81
N GLN A 275 11.66 -15.84 5.44
CA GLN A 275 10.93 -15.08 4.41
C GLN A 275 9.92 -14.08 4.99
N ALA A 276 9.74 -14.04 6.31
CA ALA A 276 8.82 -13.13 6.97
C ALA A 276 9.13 -11.66 6.57
N GLY A 277 8.10 -10.94 6.10
CA GLY A 277 8.25 -9.56 5.61
C GLY A 277 8.74 -9.41 4.16
N ASN A 278 8.99 -10.51 3.45
CA ASN A 278 9.45 -10.53 2.06
C ASN A 278 8.47 -11.20 1.08
N THR A 279 7.22 -11.40 1.52
CA THR A 279 6.12 -11.83 0.65
C THR A 279 4.93 -10.92 0.85
N ILE A 280 4.37 -10.43 -0.26
CA ILE A 280 3.17 -9.61 -0.30
C ILE A 280 2.12 -10.26 -1.21
N ARG A 281 0.87 -10.27 -0.77
CA ARG A 281 -0.28 -10.78 -1.51
C ARG A 281 -1.15 -9.62 -1.96
N ALA A 282 -1.48 -9.60 -3.23
CA ALA A 282 -2.54 -8.78 -3.79
C ALA A 282 -3.78 -9.65 -4.05
N LYS A 283 -4.93 -9.17 -3.61
CA LYS A 283 -6.24 -9.71 -3.95
C LYS A 283 -6.92 -8.76 -4.94
N LEU A 284 -7.39 -9.32 -6.05
CA LEU A 284 -8.11 -8.55 -7.06
C LEU A 284 -9.58 -8.39 -6.66
N ALA A 285 -10.22 -7.33 -7.15
CA ALA A 285 -11.64 -7.10 -6.94
C ALA A 285 -12.49 -8.24 -7.56
N PRO A 286 -13.66 -8.56 -6.98
CA PRO A 286 -14.54 -9.59 -7.51
C PRO A 286 -14.89 -9.38 -8.99
N GLY A 287 -14.78 -10.43 -9.79
CA GLY A 287 -15.07 -10.38 -11.23
C GLY A 287 -13.88 -10.00 -12.12
N HIS A 288 -12.75 -9.59 -11.55
CA HIS A 288 -11.51 -9.33 -12.29
C HIS A 288 -10.63 -10.57 -12.35
N ALA A 289 -10.77 -11.36 -13.42
CA ALA A 289 -9.96 -12.56 -13.64
C ALA A 289 -8.78 -12.26 -14.56
N VAL A 290 -7.57 -12.57 -14.10
CA VAL A 290 -6.33 -12.38 -14.87
C VAL A 290 -5.77 -13.73 -15.30
N ASP A 291 -5.25 -13.80 -16.53
CA ASP A 291 -4.45 -14.95 -16.97
C ASP A 291 -3.06 -14.92 -16.33
N LEU A 292 -2.98 -15.50 -15.12
CA LEU A 292 -1.75 -15.60 -14.34
C LEU A 292 -0.67 -16.46 -15.02
N GLU A 293 -1.03 -17.38 -15.93
CA GLU A 293 -0.04 -18.19 -16.66
C GLU A 293 0.73 -17.36 -17.69
N SER A 294 0.05 -16.43 -18.36
CA SER A 294 0.71 -15.47 -19.24
C SER A 294 1.68 -14.60 -18.44
N LEU A 295 1.25 -14.07 -17.28
CA LEU A 295 2.07 -13.19 -16.46
C LEU A 295 3.33 -13.88 -15.91
N THR A 296 3.18 -15.06 -15.29
CA THR A 296 4.29 -15.81 -14.69
C THR A 296 5.36 -16.18 -15.72
N ARG A 297 4.98 -16.66 -16.91
CA ARG A 297 5.94 -16.98 -17.98
C ARG A 297 6.77 -15.78 -18.43
N HIS A 298 6.25 -14.56 -18.30
CA HIS A 298 6.93 -13.34 -18.73
C HIS A 298 7.80 -12.68 -17.66
N VAL A 299 7.49 -12.90 -16.38
CA VAL A 299 8.16 -12.23 -15.27
C VAL A 299 9.38 -13.02 -14.76
N PHE A 300 9.34 -14.36 -14.80
CA PHE A 300 10.49 -15.18 -14.34
C PHE A 300 11.75 -15.02 -15.21
N THR A 301 11.64 -14.43 -16.40
CA THR A 301 12.75 -14.17 -17.32
C THR A 301 13.27 -12.72 -17.28
N SER A 302 12.63 -11.79 -16.55
CA SER A 302 12.94 -10.35 -16.53
C SER A 302 13.73 -9.86 -15.30
N SER A 303 14.01 -10.72 -14.32
CA SER A 303 14.72 -10.39 -13.06
C SER A 303 16.20 -9.97 -13.23
N SER A 304 16.67 -9.71 -14.46
CA SER A 304 18.01 -9.19 -14.74
C SER A 304 18.04 -8.24 -15.93
N CYS A 305 18.18 -6.93 -15.65
CA CYS A 305 18.85 -5.96 -16.51
C CYS A 305 18.37 -5.78 -17.98
N GLY A 306 17.07 -5.89 -18.29
CA GLY A 306 16.51 -5.48 -19.58
C GLY A 306 15.43 -6.43 -20.12
N VAL A 307 15.02 -6.18 -21.36
CA VAL A 307 13.90 -6.74 -22.16
C VAL A 307 13.94 -8.28 -22.35
N CYS A 308 14.18 -9.05 -21.30
CA CYS A 308 14.29 -10.50 -21.37
C CYS A 308 13.02 -11.23 -20.93
N GLY A 309 11.92 -10.51 -20.66
CA GLY A 309 10.68 -11.07 -20.13
C GLY A 309 9.68 -11.65 -21.15
N LYS A 310 9.41 -10.94 -22.25
CA LYS A 310 8.18 -11.19 -23.03
C LYS A 310 8.32 -12.27 -24.10
N ALA A 311 7.29 -13.11 -24.28
CA ALA A 311 7.34 -14.31 -25.12
C ALA A 311 7.40 -14.02 -26.63
N THR A 312 7.06 -12.81 -27.06
CA THR A 312 7.17 -12.37 -28.46
C THR A 312 7.70 -10.95 -28.55
N ILE A 313 8.32 -10.61 -29.68
CA ILE A 313 8.74 -9.23 -29.96
C ILE A 313 7.53 -8.31 -29.95
N GLU A 314 6.36 -8.71 -30.49
CA GLU A 314 5.18 -7.84 -30.50
C GLU A 314 4.62 -7.51 -29.11
N SER A 315 4.67 -8.47 -28.16
CA SER A 315 4.15 -8.23 -26.79
C SER A 315 5.00 -7.23 -26.00
N VAL A 316 6.21 -6.94 -26.48
CA VAL A 316 7.05 -5.84 -25.98
C VAL A 316 6.39 -4.49 -26.29
N PHE A 317 5.85 -4.25 -27.48
CA PHE A 317 5.59 -2.88 -27.99
C PHE A 317 4.21 -2.28 -27.70
N GLN A 318 3.16 -3.05 -27.40
CA GLN A 318 1.81 -2.49 -27.30
C GLN A 318 1.02 -3.04 -26.12
N GLN A 319 0.77 -2.20 -25.11
CA GLN A 319 -0.19 -2.48 -24.04
C GLN A 319 -1.04 -1.26 -23.64
N PHE A 320 -0.51 -0.03 -23.74
CA PHE A 320 -1.16 1.15 -23.16
C PHE A 320 -1.56 2.19 -24.21
N LYS A 321 -2.66 2.90 -23.93
CA LYS A 321 -3.19 3.95 -24.81
C LYS A 321 -2.20 5.12 -24.90
N PRO A 322 -1.95 5.68 -26.10
CA PRO A 322 -1.16 6.89 -26.25
C PRO A 322 -1.73 8.07 -25.43
N VAL A 323 -0.85 8.97 -25.03
CA VAL A 323 -1.23 10.22 -24.34
C VAL A 323 -2.05 11.07 -25.30
N ALA A 324 -3.18 11.59 -24.80
CA ALA A 324 -4.05 12.45 -25.58
C ALA A 324 -3.30 13.70 -26.11
N ALA A 325 -3.72 14.17 -27.28
CA ALA A 325 -3.25 15.43 -27.83
C ALA A 325 -3.78 16.60 -26.98
N GLY A 326 -2.91 17.55 -26.65
CA GLY A 326 -3.19 18.53 -25.60
C GLY A 326 -2.88 17.94 -24.22
N GLY A 327 -2.28 18.74 -23.35
CA GLY A 327 -1.82 18.28 -22.04
C GLY A 327 -1.10 19.39 -21.31
N ILE A 328 -0.39 19.03 -20.24
CA ILE A 328 0.39 20.01 -19.48
C ILE A 328 1.45 20.66 -20.35
N SER A 329 1.70 21.94 -20.08
CA SER A 329 2.79 22.66 -20.68
C SER A 329 3.60 23.32 -19.58
N VAL A 330 4.90 23.01 -19.57
CA VAL A 330 5.80 23.27 -18.45
C VAL A 330 6.86 24.26 -18.90
N SER A 331 7.09 25.29 -18.10
CA SER A 331 8.19 26.24 -18.36
C SER A 331 9.55 25.58 -18.19
N ASP A 332 10.53 26.01 -18.97
CA ASP A 332 11.94 25.64 -18.81
C ASP A 332 12.47 25.95 -17.40
N GLU A 333 12.06 27.06 -16.76
CA GLU A 333 12.43 27.38 -15.39
C GLU A 333 12.00 26.29 -14.39
N VAL A 334 10.75 25.82 -14.48
CA VAL A 334 10.24 24.69 -13.68
C VAL A 334 11.05 23.43 -13.96
N ILE A 335 11.22 23.05 -15.23
CA ILE A 335 11.97 21.84 -15.63
C ILE A 335 13.39 21.85 -15.04
N LEU A 336 14.10 22.98 -15.13
CA LEU A 336 15.46 23.14 -14.62
C LEU A 336 15.54 23.10 -13.09
N SER A 337 14.43 23.37 -12.38
CA SER A 337 14.38 23.35 -10.92
C SER A 337 14.26 21.94 -10.33
N LEU A 338 13.65 21.00 -11.06
CA LEU A 338 13.25 19.68 -10.55
C LEU A 338 14.42 18.86 -9.95
N PRO A 339 15.62 18.79 -10.55
CA PRO A 339 16.72 18.00 -9.98
C PRO A 339 17.14 18.47 -8.59
N LYS A 340 17.06 19.79 -8.33
CA LYS A 340 17.40 20.35 -7.03
C LYS A 340 16.36 19.99 -5.97
N THR A 341 15.07 19.99 -6.35
CA THR A 341 14.00 19.57 -5.46
C THR A 341 14.08 18.08 -5.15
N LEU A 342 14.33 17.24 -6.17
CA LEU A 342 14.56 15.80 -5.98
C LEU A 342 15.70 15.56 -4.99
N ARG A 343 16.88 16.15 -5.23
CA ARG A 343 18.07 15.91 -4.39
C ARG A 343 17.87 16.31 -2.93
N LYS A 344 17.10 17.35 -2.65
CA LYS A 344 16.79 17.77 -1.27
C LYS A 344 15.91 16.77 -0.52
N ALA A 345 15.17 15.94 -1.24
CA ALA A 345 14.21 14.98 -0.68
C ALA A 345 14.75 13.53 -0.67
N GLN A 346 16.01 13.31 -1.07
CA GLN A 346 16.65 11.98 -1.12
C GLN A 346 17.56 11.73 0.10
N GLU A 347 16.97 11.57 1.28
CA GLU A 347 17.73 11.40 2.52
C GLU A 347 18.57 10.10 2.55
N THR A 348 18.07 9.01 1.96
CA THR A 348 18.77 7.72 1.96
C THR A 348 19.89 7.66 0.93
N PHE A 349 19.70 8.29 -0.24
CA PHE A 349 20.78 8.42 -1.21
C PHE A 349 21.98 9.18 -0.63
N ASP A 350 21.74 10.24 0.16
CA ASP A 350 22.82 10.99 0.81
C ASP A 350 23.64 10.14 1.81
N ARG A 351 23.02 9.09 2.36
CA ARG A 351 23.67 8.13 3.28
C ARG A 351 24.40 7.00 2.57
N THR A 352 23.80 6.45 1.52
CA THR A 352 24.27 5.18 0.90
C THR A 352 24.93 5.37 -0.47
N GLY A 353 24.54 6.42 -1.20
CA GLY A 353 24.89 6.63 -2.61
C GLY A 353 24.38 5.54 -3.58
N GLY A 354 23.58 4.58 -3.10
CA GLY A 354 23.31 3.31 -3.81
C GLY A 354 21.90 3.18 -4.39
N LEU A 355 21.04 4.19 -4.21
CA LEU A 355 19.63 4.11 -4.61
C LEU A 355 19.32 4.94 -5.87
N HIS A 356 18.35 4.46 -6.64
CA HIS A 356 17.65 5.24 -7.64
C HIS A 356 16.42 5.91 -7.02
N ALA A 357 15.96 6.99 -7.67
CA ALA A 357 14.76 7.70 -7.26
C ALA A 357 13.89 8.03 -8.47
N SER A 358 12.58 7.94 -8.25
CA SER A 358 11.53 8.39 -9.16
C SER A 358 10.59 9.32 -8.39
N ALA A 359 10.26 10.45 -9.00
CA ALA A 359 9.44 11.47 -8.37
C ALA A 359 8.39 12.02 -9.31
N ILE A 360 7.20 12.26 -8.76
CA ILE A 360 6.07 12.90 -9.44
C ILE A 360 5.98 14.34 -8.99
N PHE A 361 5.99 15.25 -9.95
CA PHE A 361 5.79 16.67 -9.75
C PHE A 361 4.51 17.11 -10.44
N ASP A 362 3.90 18.17 -9.92
CA ASP A 362 2.86 18.89 -10.63
C ASP A 362 3.47 19.81 -11.74
N PRO A 363 2.66 20.50 -12.55
CA PRO A 363 3.17 21.39 -13.60
C PRO A 363 3.85 22.66 -13.08
N THR A 364 3.69 22.98 -11.79
CA THR A 364 4.32 24.13 -11.13
C THR A 364 5.70 23.80 -10.57
N GLY A 365 6.06 22.51 -10.51
CA GLY A 365 7.34 22.02 -9.97
C GLY A 365 7.26 21.65 -8.49
N GLU A 366 6.07 21.58 -7.92
CA GLU A 366 5.84 21.06 -6.57
C GLU A 366 5.97 19.53 -6.57
N LEU A 367 6.73 19.00 -5.63
CA LEU A 367 6.93 17.56 -5.46
C LEU A 367 5.67 16.95 -4.82
N ARG A 368 4.99 16.05 -5.53
CA ARG A 368 3.86 15.28 -4.99
C ARG A 368 4.33 14.04 -4.25
N TRP A 369 5.13 13.20 -4.92
CA TRP A 369 5.63 11.95 -4.36
C TRP A 369 7.06 11.67 -4.81
N LEU A 370 7.84 11.02 -3.95
CA LEU A 370 9.19 10.53 -4.23
C LEU A 370 9.33 9.12 -3.65
N ARG A 371 9.90 8.21 -4.44
CA ARG A 371 10.27 6.86 -3.99
C ARG A 371 11.67 6.50 -4.42
N GLU A 372 12.36 5.81 -3.52
CA GLU A 372 13.72 5.31 -3.72
C GLU A 372 13.74 3.78 -3.72
N ASP A 373 14.63 3.22 -4.52
CA ASP A 373 14.90 1.78 -4.55
C ASP A 373 16.25 1.49 -5.22
N VAL A 374 16.90 0.38 -4.87
CA VAL A 374 18.11 -0.10 -5.56
C VAL A 374 17.85 -0.30 -7.06
N GLY A 375 16.62 -0.71 -7.41
CA GLY A 375 16.15 -0.85 -8.78
C GLY A 375 15.42 0.40 -9.29
N ARG A 376 15.88 1.01 -10.40
CA ARG A 376 15.17 2.15 -11.01
C ARG A 376 13.73 1.84 -11.46
N HIS A 377 13.44 0.59 -11.82
CA HIS A 377 12.09 0.17 -12.21
C HIS A 377 11.19 0.10 -10.98
N ASN A 378 11.66 -0.54 -9.90
CA ASN A 378 10.94 -0.57 -8.62
C ASN A 378 10.69 0.83 -8.05
N ALA A 379 11.66 1.75 -8.15
CA ALA A 379 11.46 3.13 -7.71
C ALA A 379 10.30 3.80 -8.49
N LEU A 380 10.21 3.54 -9.80
CA LEU A 380 9.09 4.01 -10.63
C LEU A 380 7.78 3.30 -10.26
N ASP A 381 7.80 1.98 -10.08
CA ASP A 381 6.62 1.21 -9.71
C ASP A 381 6.08 1.67 -8.34
N LYS A 382 6.93 1.89 -7.33
CA LYS A 382 6.50 2.45 -6.04
C LYS A 382 5.81 3.80 -6.21
N VAL A 383 6.41 4.75 -6.95
CA VAL A 383 5.78 6.08 -7.10
C VAL A 383 4.46 6.03 -7.89
N ILE A 384 4.36 5.13 -8.87
CA ILE A 384 3.10 4.88 -9.61
C ILE A 384 2.08 4.20 -8.70
N GLY A 385 2.49 3.19 -7.94
CA GLY A 385 1.62 2.46 -7.04
C GLY A 385 1.07 3.32 -5.92
N ARG A 386 1.81 4.34 -5.47
CA ARG A 386 1.23 5.36 -4.59
C ARG A 386 0.03 6.05 -5.24
N ALA A 387 0.15 6.45 -6.51
CA ALA A 387 -0.95 7.06 -7.25
C ALA A 387 -2.12 6.09 -7.48
N VAL A 388 -1.84 4.80 -7.72
CA VAL A 388 -2.85 3.74 -7.84
C VAL A 388 -3.65 3.64 -6.55
N LEU A 389 -2.95 3.47 -5.42
CA LEU A 389 -3.56 3.29 -4.11
C LEU A 389 -4.33 4.53 -3.67
N ASP A 390 -3.85 5.74 -3.99
CA ASP A 390 -4.55 6.98 -3.62
C ASP A 390 -5.75 7.30 -4.53
N GLY A 391 -6.00 6.52 -5.60
CA GLY A 391 -7.08 6.76 -6.56
C GLY A 391 -6.84 7.96 -7.47
N ASN A 392 -5.57 8.26 -7.77
CA ASN A 392 -5.14 9.47 -8.50
C ASN A 392 -4.82 9.21 -9.99
N LEU A 393 -5.18 8.05 -10.53
CA LEU A 393 -5.00 7.77 -11.95
C LEU A 393 -6.14 8.38 -12.81
N PRO A 394 -5.85 8.79 -14.07
CA PRO A 394 -4.53 8.86 -14.68
C PRO A 394 -3.73 10.09 -14.21
N LEU A 395 -2.39 9.99 -14.23
CA LEU A 395 -1.47 11.09 -13.89
C LEU A 395 -1.26 12.07 -15.05
N SER A 396 -2.36 12.47 -15.69
CA SER A 396 -2.37 13.30 -16.91
C SER A 396 -1.85 14.72 -16.69
N ASP A 397 -1.75 15.17 -15.45
CA ASP A 397 -1.27 16.50 -15.07
C ASP A 397 0.14 16.49 -14.45
N SER A 398 0.88 15.39 -14.61
CA SER A 398 2.11 15.15 -13.85
C SER A 398 3.39 15.13 -14.70
N ILE A 399 4.49 15.48 -14.04
CA ILE A 399 5.86 15.34 -14.56
C ILE A 399 6.56 14.24 -13.77
N LEU A 400 7.03 13.20 -14.45
CA LEU A 400 7.91 12.20 -13.86
C LEU A 400 9.37 12.63 -14.02
N LEU A 401 10.11 12.68 -12.92
CA LEU A 401 11.57 12.80 -12.92
C LEU A 401 12.19 11.49 -12.41
N VAL A 402 13.12 10.92 -13.18
CA VAL A 402 13.91 9.75 -12.76
C VAL A 402 15.40 10.09 -12.62
N SER A 403 16.06 9.54 -11.60
CA SER A 403 17.50 9.74 -11.39
C SER A 403 18.36 8.89 -12.36
N GLY A 404 17.84 7.73 -12.78
CA GLY A 404 18.51 6.79 -13.66
C GLY A 404 18.43 7.11 -15.16
N ARG A 405 18.92 6.18 -15.98
CA ARG A 405 18.74 6.19 -17.44
C ARG A 405 17.30 5.88 -17.79
N ILE A 406 16.76 6.52 -18.82
CA ILE A 406 15.40 6.27 -19.31
C ILE A 406 15.46 5.14 -20.35
N SER A 407 15.03 3.94 -19.95
CA SER A 407 14.86 2.80 -20.85
C SER A 407 13.48 2.82 -21.50
N PHE A 408 13.32 1.97 -22.51
CA PHE A 408 12.04 1.62 -23.10
C PHE A 408 10.98 1.26 -22.04
N GLU A 409 11.33 0.37 -21.09
CA GLU A 409 10.41 -0.08 -20.03
C GLU A 409 9.96 1.07 -19.13
N LEU A 410 10.85 2.00 -18.75
CA LEU A 410 10.44 3.15 -17.95
C LEU A 410 9.45 4.05 -18.70
N MET A 411 9.62 4.22 -20.01
CA MET A 411 8.62 4.93 -20.83
C MET A 411 7.28 4.20 -20.82
N GLN A 412 7.26 2.88 -21.01
CA GLN A 412 6.01 2.11 -20.97
C GLN A 412 5.32 2.15 -19.61
N LYS A 413 6.08 1.97 -18.52
CA LYS A 413 5.56 2.07 -17.15
C LYS A 413 4.95 3.46 -16.89
N SER A 414 5.63 4.53 -17.33
CA SER A 414 5.07 5.89 -17.23
C SER A 414 3.81 6.10 -18.07
N LEU A 415 3.73 5.45 -19.24
CA LEU A 415 2.55 5.50 -20.12
C LEU A 415 1.37 4.76 -19.51
N ALA A 416 1.60 3.62 -18.84
CA ALA A 416 0.58 2.87 -18.11
C ALA A 416 -0.12 3.73 -17.04
N ALA A 417 0.64 4.58 -16.35
CA ALA A 417 0.11 5.54 -15.39
C ALA A 417 -0.50 6.82 -16.03
N GLY A 418 -0.47 6.93 -17.36
CA GLY A 418 -0.99 8.09 -18.09
C GLY A 418 -0.13 9.35 -17.98
N ILE A 419 1.17 9.22 -17.70
CA ILE A 419 2.07 10.36 -17.49
C ILE A 419 2.50 10.96 -18.83
N PRO A 420 2.21 12.25 -19.11
CA PRO A 420 2.53 12.87 -20.39
C PRO A 420 3.98 13.35 -20.51
N PHE A 421 4.67 13.56 -19.39
CA PHE A 421 5.96 14.27 -19.35
C PHE A 421 6.98 13.50 -18.52
N VAL A 422 8.03 13.00 -19.16
CA VAL A 422 9.10 12.21 -18.54
C VAL A 422 10.43 12.93 -18.69
N ALA A 423 11.09 13.18 -17.57
CA ALA A 423 12.40 13.80 -17.50
C ALA A 423 13.39 12.89 -16.76
N GLY A 424 14.67 12.92 -17.18
CA GLY A 424 15.71 12.12 -16.58
C GLY A 424 16.99 12.91 -16.37
N ILE A 425 17.66 12.64 -15.25
CA ILE A 425 19.02 13.12 -15.02
C ILE A 425 19.96 12.46 -16.03
N SER A 426 19.79 11.19 -16.36
CA SER A 426 20.69 10.50 -17.30
C SER A 426 20.17 10.51 -18.75
N ALA A 427 20.86 9.78 -19.63
CA ALA A 427 20.48 9.64 -21.03
C ALA A 427 19.26 8.71 -21.22
N PRO A 428 18.42 8.94 -22.24
CA PRO A 428 17.49 7.94 -22.75
C PRO A 428 18.18 6.96 -23.72
N SER A 429 17.60 5.77 -23.91
CA SER A 429 17.98 4.86 -25.01
C SER A 429 17.26 5.25 -26.32
N SER A 430 17.75 4.76 -27.46
CA SER A 430 17.11 4.99 -28.77
C SER A 430 15.65 4.53 -28.78
N LEU A 431 15.40 3.33 -28.25
CA LEU A 431 14.07 2.74 -28.19
C LEU A 431 13.13 3.51 -27.24
N ALA A 432 13.65 4.11 -26.17
CA ALA A 432 12.86 5.02 -25.33
C ALA A 432 12.39 6.26 -26.09
N VAL A 433 13.26 6.81 -26.97
CA VAL A 433 12.91 7.95 -27.82
C VAL A 433 11.84 7.59 -28.85
N GLU A 434 11.93 6.40 -29.44
CA GLU A 434 10.91 5.89 -30.37
C GLU A 434 9.54 5.77 -29.68
N VAL A 435 9.50 5.10 -28.52
CA VAL A 435 8.26 4.98 -27.73
C VAL A 435 7.69 6.32 -27.35
N ALA A 436 8.50 7.26 -26.86
CA ALA A 436 8.00 8.57 -26.47
C ALA A 436 7.31 9.31 -27.64
N LYS A 437 7.85 9.18 -28.86
CA LYS A 437 7.25 9.78 -30.05
C LYS A 437 5.95 9.09 -30.45
N GLU A 438 5.92 7.75 -30.43
CA GLU A 438 4.75 6.96 -30.79
C GLU A 438 3.61 7.11 -29.78
N SER A 439 3.95 7.20 -28.48
CA SER A 439 2.98 7.36 -27.39
C SER A 439 2.56 8.82 -27.17
N GLY A 440 3.20 9.78 -27.84
CA GLY A 440 2.92 11.20 -27.67
C GLY A 440 3.41 11.78 -26.34
N GLN A 441 4.33 11.10 -25.64
CA GLN A 441 4.94 11.59 -24.40
C GLN A 441 6.09 12.58 -24.68
N THR A 442 6.25 13.56 -23.80
CA THR A 442 7.45 14.39 -23.77
C THR A 442 8.58 13.65 -23.09
N LEU A 443 9.76 13.62 -23.72
CA LEU A 443 10.95 12.96 -23.19
C LEU A 443 12.11 13.95 -23.10
N ILE A 444 12.55 14.20 -21.87
CA ILE A 444 13.71 15.02 -21.55
C ILE A 444 14.82 14.15 -20.96
N GLY A 445 16.04 14.30 -21.48
CA GLY A 445 17.23 13.65 -20.92
C GLY A 445 18.35 14.65 -20.64
N PHE A 446 19.37 14.19 -19.92
CA PHE A 446 20.50 15.01 -19.50
C PHE A 446 20.06 16.30 -18.77
N LEU A 447 18.99 16.22 -17.97
CA LEU A 447 18.50 17.35 -17.21
C LEU A 447 19.52 17.75 -16.14
N ARG A 448 20.06 18.96 -16.25
CA ARG A 448 21.05 19.58 -15.35
C ARG A 448 20.56 20.98 -14.98
N ASP A 449 21.22 21.60 -14.01
CA ASP A 449 20.90 22.93 -13.48
C ASP A 449 20.66 24.03 -14.54
N LYS A 450 21.27 23.92 -15.73
CA LYS A 450 21.23 24.97 -16.76
C LYS A 450 20.86 24.47 -18.16
N SER A 451 20.63 23.18 -18.35
CA SER A 451 20.41 22.61 -19.68
C SER A 451 19.68 21.29 -19.62
N PHE A 452 18.97 20.97 -20.69
CA PHE A 452 18.36 19.67 -20.92
C PHE A 452 18.20 19.43 -22.42
N ASN A 453 18.03 18.17 -22.81
CA ASN A 453 17.78 17.78 -24.20
C ASN A 453 16.35 17.26 -24.32
N VAL A 454 15.59 17.81 -25.28
CA VAL A 454 14.25 17.31 -25.61
C VAL A 454 14.36 16.33 -26.77
N TYR A 455 13.94 15.08 -26.55
CA TYR A 455 13.97 14.01 -27.54
C TYR A 455 12.62 13.74 -28.20
N ALA A 456 11.52 14.07 -27.51
CA ALA A 456 10.15 13.98 -27.99
C ALA A 456 9.27 15.01 -27.26
N GLY A 457 8.16 15.43 -27.89
CA GLY A 457 7.13 16.28 -27.28
C GLY A 457 7.56 17.70 -26.90
N ALA A 458 8.35 18.35 -27.77
CA ALA A 458 8.90 19.69 -27.51
C ALA A 458 7.83 20.79 -27.41
N GLU A 459 6.67 20.59 -28.02
CA GLU A 459 5.51 21.48 -27.94
C GLU A 459 4.97 21.67 -26.51
N ARG A 460 5.27 20.76 -25.58
CA ARG A 460 4.91 20.91 -24.16
C ARG A 460 5.91 21.76 -23.37
N VAL A 461 7.07 22.08 -23.93
CA VAL A 461 8.09 22.90 -23.26
C VAL A 461 7.92 24.37 -23.62
N LYS A 462 7.63 25.21 -22.62
CA LYS A 462 7.55 26.67 -22.78
C LYS A 462 8.89 27.30 -22.42
N VAL A 463 9.54 27.91 -23.41
CA VAL A 463 10.74 28.72 -23.17
C VAL A 463 10.29 30.11 -22.71
N VAL A 464 10.59 30.46 -21.46
CA VAL A 464 10.31 31.80 -20.94
C VAL A 464 11.34 32.74 -21.58
N SER A 465 10.89 33.56 -22.53
CA SER A 465 11.74 34.61 -23.10
C SER A 465 11.99 35.66 -22.02
N LYS A 466 13.26 35.87 -21.65
CA LYS A 466 13.67 36.95 -20.75
C LYS A 466 13.57 38.32 -21.41
#